data_AF-A0A9J6A3S5-F1
#
_entry.id   AF-A0A9J6A3S5-F1
#
_cell.length_a   1.000
_cell.length_b   1.000
_cell.length_c   1.000
_cell.angle_alpha   90.00
_cell.angle_beta   90.00
_cell.angle_gamma   90.00
#
_symmetry.space_group_name_H-M   'P 1'
#
loop_
_entity.id
_entity.type
_entity.pdbx_description
1 polymer ?
#
loop_
_entity_poly.entity_id
_entity_poly.type
_entity_poly.pdbx_seq_one_letter_code
_entity_poly.pdbx_strand_id
1 'polypeptide(L)'
;MERNNNLHRQVASLRQSLFDQGYVEEQFIELEELQDDATPNFVEEVVTLFYNYSARLIHNIDQSLEEHPLDFAKLDNFMHQFKGSSSSIGAKKVKIECTQFMEYCRARNVEG
;
A
#
# COMPACT_ATOMS: atom_id res chain seq x y z
N MET A 1 28.15 -20.94 -3.63
CA MET A 1 27.38 -20.68 -4.88
C MET A 1 25.96 -21.22 -4.80
N GLU A 2 25.73 -22.48 -4.41
CA GLU A 2 24.37 -23.06 -4.31
C GLU A 2 23.41 -22.32 -3.36
N ARG A 3 23.88 -21.85 -2.19
CA ARG A 3 23.05 -21.11 -1.22
C ARG A 3 22.50 -19.79 -1.80
N ASN A 4 23.32 -19.05 -2.55
CA ASN A 4 22.86 -17.81 -3.19
C ASN A 4 21.83 -18.11 -4.28
N ASN A 5 22.05 -19.14 -5.10
CA ASN A 5 21.08 -19.53 -6.13
C ASN A 5 19.73 -19.96 -5.53
N ASN A 6 19.73 -20.56 -4.34
CA ASN A 6 18.50 -20.90 -3.64
C ASN A 6 17.75 -19.64 -3.16
N LEU A 7 18.46 -18.67 -2.56
CA LEU A 7 17.86 -17.40 -2.12
C LEU A 7 17.24 -16.60 -3.26
N HIS A 8 17.92 -16.49 -4.41
CA HIS A 8 17.36 -15.79 -5.58
C HIS A 8 16.08 -16.45 -6.09
N ARG A 9 16.02 -17.79 -6.11
CA ARG A 9 14.79 -18.52 -6.48
C ARG A 9 13.67 -18.30 -5.48
N GLN A 10 13.97 -18.30 -4.18
CA GLN A 10 12.98 -18.03 -3.15
C GLN A 10 12.39 -16.62 -3.28
N VAL A 11 13.23 -15.61 -3.50
CA VAL A 11 12.79 -14.22 -3.71
C VAL A 11 11.93 -14.11 -4.97
N ALA A 12 12.36 -14.70 -6.08
CA ALA A 12 11.59 -14.69 -7.32
C ALA A 12 10.23 -15.40 -7.17
N SER A 13 10.20 -16.53 -6.48
CA SER A 13 8.95 -17.26 -6.20
C SER A 13 8.01 -16.48 -5.28
N LEU A 14 8.55 -15.83 -4.24
CA LEU A 14 7.77 -15.00 -3.33
C LEU A 14 7.19 -13.80 -4.10
N ARG A 15 8.01 -13.10 -4.87
CA ARG A 15 7.59 -11.99 -5.72
C ARG A 15 6.45 -12.43 -6.64
N GLN A 16 6.61 -13.53 -7.38
CA GLN A 16 5.56 -14.04 -8.27
C GLN A 16 4.25 -14.34 -7.51
N SER A 17 4.34 -14.95 -6.33
CA SER A 17 3.16 -15.24 -5.52
C SER A 17 2.41 -13.98 -5.06
N LEU A 18 3.10 -12.85 -4.88
CA LEU A 18 2.46 -11.57 -4.53
C LEU A 18 1.63 -11.02 -5.71
N PHE A 19 2.14 -11.16 -6.94
CA PHE A 19 1.40 -10.82 -8.17
C PHE A 19 0.22 -11.77 -8.40
N ASP A 20 0.44 -13.08 -8.28
CA ASP A 20 -0.61 -14.09 -8.51
C ASP A 20 -1.78 -13.93 -7.54
N GLN A 21 -1.49 -13.58 -6.28
CA GLN A 21 -2.51 -13.30 -5.27
C GLN A 21 -3.12 -11.88 -5.40
N GLY A 22 -2.61 -11.06 -6.32
CA GLY A 22 -3.06 -9.71 -6.59
C GLY A 22 -2.75 -8.71 -5.49
N TYR A 23 -1.74 -8.96 -4.65
CA TYR A 23 -1.29 -8.00 -3.63
C TYR A 23 -0.60 -6.80 -4.27
N VAL A 24 0.24 -7.07 -5.27
CA VAL A 24 0.92 -6.06 -6.08
C VAL A 24 0.48 -6.14 -7.54
N GLU A 25 0.64 -5.03 -8.27
CA GLU A 25 0.33 -4.91 -9.70
C GLU A 25 1.49 -4.29 -10.49
N GLU A 26 1.29 -4.03 -11.78
CA GLU A 26 2.30 -3.55 -12.73
C GLU A 26 3.13 -2.36 -12.23
N GLN A 27 2.52 -1.44 -11.47
CA GLN A 27 3.21 -0.30 -10.88
C GLN A 27 4.37 -0.70 -9.94
N PHE A 28 4.33 -1.87 -9.31
CA PHE A 28 5.45 -2.38 -8.51
C PHE A 28 6.64 -2.79 -9.39
N ILE A 29 6.38 -3.25 -10.62
CA ILE A 29 7.43 -3.55 -11.61
C ILE A 29 8.11 -2.25 -12.03
N GLU A 30 7.33 -1.21 -12.35
CA GLU A 30 7.87 0.12 -12.68
C GLU A 30 8.74 0.67 -11.54
N LEU A 31 8.35 0.44 -10.28
CA LEU A 31 9.15 0.81 -9.12
C LEU A 31 10.48 0.06 -9.06
N GLU A 32 10.50 -1.24 -9.36
CA GLU A 32 11.71 -2.05 -9.43
C GLU A 32 12.64 -1.61 -10.58
N GLU A 33 12.09 -1.18 -11.72
CA GLU A 33 12.86 -0.70 -12.88
C GLU A 33 13.58 0.63 -12.63
N LEU A 34 13.15 1.40 -11.63
CA LEU A 34 13.83 2.63 -11.21
C LEU A 34 15.09 2.38 -10.37
N GLN A 35 15.28 1.15 -9.87
CA GLN A 35 16.46 0.79 -9.09
C GLN A 35 17.66 0.48 -9.99
N ASP A 36 18.79 1.12 -9.72
CA ASP A 36 20.04 0.93 -10.47
C ASP A 36 21.26 0.79 -9.54
N ASP A 37 22.46 0.64 -10.14
CA ASP A 37 23.72 0.49 -9.40
C ASP A 37 24.08 1.74 -8.57
N ALA A 38 23.51 2.92 -8.89
CA ALA A 38 23.70 4.15 -8.13
C ALA A 38 22.74 4.22 -6.92
N THR A 39 21.61 3.51 -6.98
CA THR A 39 20.55 3.51 -5.96
C THR A 39 20.10 2.09 -5.59
N PRO A 40 21.01 1.20 -5.15
CA PRO A 40 20.74 -0.25 -5.06
C PRO A 40 19.67 -0.66 -4.05
N ASN A 41 19.23 0.24 -3.17
CA ASN A 41 18.20 -0.02 -2.15
C ASN A 41 16.91 0.78 -2.39
N PHE A 42 16.75 1.40 -3.57
CA PHE A 42 15.63 2.31 -3.87
C PHE A 42 14.26 1.69 -3.54
N VAL A 43 14.01 0.45 -3.97
CA VAL A 43 12.71 -0.22 -3.72
C VAL A 43 12.49 -0.43 -2.22
N GLU A 44 13.52 -0.86 -1.50
CA GLU A 44 13.45 -1.06 -0.04
C GLU A 44 13.14 0.26 0.68
N GLU A 45 13.82 1.35 0.30
CA GLU A 45 13.62 2.67 0.89
C GLU A 45 12.20 3.21 0.64
N VAL A 46 11.69 3.08 -0.58
CA VAL A 46 10.33 3.51 -0.95
C VAL A 46 9.28 2.68 -0.21
N VAL A 47 9.43 1.35 -0.15
CA VAL A 47 8.49 0.47 0.56
C VAL A 47 8.53 0.72 2.07
N THR A 48 9.72 0.98 2.63
CA THR A 48 9.88 1.34 4.05
C THR A 48 9.20 2.67 4.36
N LEU A 49 9.34 3.67 3.49
CA LEU A 49 8.65 4.94 3.61
C LEU A 49 7.12 4.76 3.56
N PHE A 50 6.63 3.94 2.63
CA PHE A 50 5.22 3.58 2.52
C PHE A 50 4.69 2.95 3.82
N TYR A 51 5.41 1.99 4.42
CA TYR A 51 4.99 1.38 5.69
C TYR A 51 4.93 2.38 6.84
N ASN A 52 5.93 3.24 6.98
CA ASN A 52 5.95 4.28 8.01
C ASN A 52 4.81 5.28 7.84
N TYR A 53 4.52 5.68 6.60
CA TYR A 53 3.39 6.54 6.28
C TYR A 53 2.05 5.85 6.60
N SER A 54 1.88 4.62 6.14
CA SER A 54 0.67 3.82 6.32
C SER A 54 0.34 3.59 7.79
N ALA A 55 1.33 3.25 8.62
CA ALA A 55 1.12 3.04 10.06
C ALA A 55 0.57 4.30 10.76
N ARG A 56 1.12 5.48 10.43
CA ARG A 56 0.63 6.76 10.96
C ARG A 56 -0.77 7.07 10.46
N LEU A 57 -1.03 6.81 9.19
CA LEU A 57 -2.33 7.08 8.57
C LEU A 57 -3.43 6.20 9.16
N ILE A 58 -3.18 4.88 9.30
CA ILE A 58 -4.09 3.92 9.94
C ILE A 58 -4.41 4.36 11.37
N HIS A 59 -3.39 4.75 12.15
CA HIS A 59 -3.63 5.27 13.50
C HIS A 59 -4.55 6.50 13.51
N ASN A 60 -4.37 7.44 12.58
CA ASN A 60 -5.23 8.63 12.49
C ASN A 60 -6.67 8.28 12.05
N ILE A 61 -6.82 7.25 11.20
CA ILE A 61 -8.13 6.73 10.79
C ILE A 61 -8.84 6.11 12.01
N ASP A 62 -8.16 5.27 12.78
CA ASP A 62 -8.71 4.65 13.99
C ASP A 62 -9.20 5.71 14.97
N GLN A 63 -8.37 6.73 15.25
CA GLN A 63 -8.76 7.84 16.11
C GLN A 63 -9.96 8.63 15.56
N SER A 64 -10.03 8.82 14.24
CA SER A 64 -11.16 9.50 13.62
C SER A 64 -12.44 8.68 13.62
N LEU A 65 -12.35 7.34 13.67
CA LEU A 65 -13.50 6.44 13.80
C LEU A 65 -14.07 6.38 15.22
N GLU A 66 -13.28 6.79 16.23
CA GLU A 66 -13.74 6.91 17.62
C GLU A 66 -14.50 8.24 17.88
N GLU A 67 -14.40 9.21 16.97
CA GLU A 67 -15.05 10.53 17.09
C GLU A 67 -16.59 10.45 16.96
N HIS A 68 -17.29 11.21 17.81
CA HIS A 68 -18.74 11.31 17.80
C HIS A 68 -19.19 12.79 17.83
N PRO A 69 -19.82 13.31 16.76
CA PRO A 69 -20.17 12.61 15.52
C PRO A 69 -18.95 12.31 14.62
N LEU A 70 -19.06 11.28 13.79
CA LEU A 70 -18.03 10.95 12.79
C LEU A 70 -17.84 12.06 11.75
N ASP A 71 -16.58 12.41 11.50
CA ASP A 71 -16.19 13.30 10.41
C ASP A 71 -15.87 12.48 9.14
N PHE A 72 -16.90 12.22 8.34
CA PHE A 72 -16.75 11.51 7.07
C PHE A 72 -15.87 12.25 6.05
N ALA A 73 -15.79 13.58 6.10
CA ALA A 73 -14.94 14.33 5.18
C ALA A 73 -13.46 14.13 5.52
N LYS A 74 -13.13 14.11 6.82
CA LYS A 74 -11.79 13.76 7.30
C LYS A 74 -11.41 12.32 6.93
N LEU A 75 -12.31 11.36 7.13
CA LEU A 75 -12.09 9.96 6.73
C LEU A 75 -11.91 9.80 5.21
N ASP A 76 -12.74 10.46 4.39
CA ASP A 76 -12.58 10.46 2.93
C ASP A 76 -11.21 11.02 2.51
N ASN A 77 -10.76 12.10 3.14
CA ASN A 77 -9.43 12.67 2.89
C ASN A 77 -8.28 11.73 3.27
N PHE A 78 -8.40 10.98 4.38
CA PHE A 78 -7.41 9.95 4.71
C PHE A 78 -7.39 8.83 3.69
N MET A 79 -8.56 8.33 3.28
CA MET A 79 -8.65 7.29 2.26
C MET A 79 -8.12 7.75 0.90
N HIS A 80 -8.36 9.00 0.52
CA HIS A 80 -7.83 9.57 -0.72
C HIS A 80 -6.29 9.55 -0.73
N GLN A 81 -5.67 9.99 0.38
CA GLN A 81 -4.22 9.96 0.53
C GLN A 81 -3.67 8.54 0.56
N PHE A 82 -4.34 7.63 1.30
CA PHE A 82 -3.90 6.24 1.39
C PHE A 82 -3.97 5.54 0.04
N LYS A 83 -5.05 5.78 -0.71
CA LYS A 83 -5.21 5.31 -2.09
C LYS A 83 -4.08 5.79 -2.99
N GLY A 84 -3.73 7.09 -2.92
CA GLY A 84 -2.64 7.67 -3.71
C GLY A 84 -1.30 7.02 -3.40
N SER A 85 -0.95 6.90 -2.11
CA SER A 85 0.30 6.28 -1.66
C SER A 85 0.36 4.77 -1.96
N SER A 86 -0.78 4.07 -1.86
CA SER A 86 -0.87 2.65 -2.23
C SER A 86 -0.73 2.46 -3.73
N SER A 87 -1.30 3.38 -4.51
CA SER A 87 -1.16 3.36 -5.97
C SER A 87 0.30 3.54 -6.36
N SER A 88 1.06 4.47 -5.76
CA SER A 88 2.46 4.72 -6.15
C SER A 88 3.42 3.56 -5.94
N ILE A 89 3.06 2.56 -5.13
CA ILE A 89 3.85 1.33 -4.94
C ILE A 89 3.18 0.09 -5.53
N GLY A 90 2.07 0.24 -6.26
CA GLY A 90 1.31 -0.88 -6.80
C GLY A 90 0.63 -1.78 -5.77
N ALA A 91 0.34 -1.30 -4.56
CA ALA A 91 -0.39 -2.04 -3.53
C ALA A 91 -1.89 -2.15 -3.87
N LYS A 92 -2.21 -3.06 -4.80
CA LYS A 92 -3.51 -3.16 -5.48
C LYS A 92 -4.69 -3.34 -4.53
N LYS A 93 -4.62 -4.30 -3.60
CA LYS A 93 -5.74 -4.57 -2.68
C LYS A 93 -6.04 -3.38 -1.78
N VAL A 94 -5.00 -2.76 -1.22
CA VAL A 94 -5.16 -1.57 -0.36
C VAL A 94 -5.82 -0.43 -1.14
N LYS A 95 -5.37 -0.17 -2.37
CA LYS A 95 -5.99 0.83 -3.26
C LYS A 95 -7.48 0.58 -3.50
N ILE A 96 -7.89 -0.68 -3.67
CA ILE A 96 -9.29 -1.08 -3.85
C ILE A 96 -10.10 -0.80 -2.59
N GLU A 97 -9.63 -1.27 -1.43
CA GLU A 97 -10.32 -1.06 -0.15
C GLU A 97 -10.45 0.42 0.20
N CYS A 98 -9.41 1.24 -0.05
CA CYS A 98 -9.53 2.69 0.12
C CYS A 98 -10.60 3.29 -0.78
N THR A 99 -10.75 2.79 -2.01
CA THR A 99 -11.80 3.28 -2.93
C THR A 99 -13.19 2.92 -2.40
N GLN A 100 -13.38 1.70 -1.91
CA GLN A 100 -14.65 1.27 -1.30
C GLN A 100 -14.99 2.09 -0.06
N PHE A 101 -14.00 2.33 0.82
CA PHE A 101 -14.17 3.15 2.01
C PHE A 101 -14.61 4.57 1.65
N MET A 102 -14.00 5.20 0.63
CA MET A 102 -14.43 6.52 0.16
C MET A 102 -15.91 6.55 -0.27
N GLU A 103 -16.43 5.47 -0.85
CA GLU A 103 -17.85 5.37 -1.19
C GLU A 103 -18.73 5.37 0.08
N TYR A 104 -18.31 4.66 1.13
CA TYR A 104 -18.99 4.69 2.43
C TYR A 104 -18.95 6.08 3.06
N CYS A 105 -17.82 6.80 2.98
CA CYS A 105 -17.75 8.18 3.43
C CYS A 105 -18.74 9.09 2.70
N ARG A 106 -18.83 8.98 1.37
CA ARG A 106 -19.76 9.76 0.54
C ARG A 106 -21.21 9.43 0.85
N ALA A 107 -21.52 8.16 1.11
CA ALA A 107 -22.84 7.70 1.53
C ALA A 107 -23.15 7.99 3.01
N ARG A 108 -22.15 8.43 3.79
CA ARG A 108 -22.21 8.56 5.26
C ARG A 108 -22.62 7.26 5.95
N ASN A 109 -22.16 6.12 5.41
CA ASN A 109 -22.40 4.81 5.99
C ASN A 109 -21.41 4.53 7.12
N VAL A 110 -21.90 4.39 8.34
CA VAL A 110 -21.07 4.11 9.54
C VAL A 110 -20.62 2.65 9.60
N GLU A 111 -21.44 1.71 9.10
CA GLU A 111 -21.16 0.28 9.21
C GLU A 111 -20.16 -0.21 8.15
N GLY A 112 -19.92 0.59 7.11
CA GLY A 112 -19.19 0.19 5.92
C GLY A 112 -20.09 -0.59 4.97
#